data_AF-A0A3R7MW21-F1
#
_entry.id   AF-A0A3R7MW21-F1
#
_cell.length_a   1.000
_cell.length_b   1.000
_cell.length_c   1.000
_cell.angle_alpha   90.00
_cell.angle_beta   90.00
_cell.angle_gamma   90.00
#
_symmetry.space_group_name_H-M   'P 1'
#
loop_
_entity.id
_entity.type
_entity.pdbx_description
1 polymer ?
#
loop_
_entity_poly.entity_id
_entity_poly.type
_entity_poly.pdbx_seq_one_letter_code
_entity_poly.pdbx_strand_id
1 'polypeptide(L)'
;MFIGLQVTKHNTHHTTAGKVAAFLKYMTCNFKGWEAPREKMKWEIIYIQHAASTLMTGRRDCHVTEGEKEVPRLQVAKDLWERRVEQYQVQLDAEMTAQLIVAASEDHSG
;
A
#
# COMPACT_ATOMS: atom_id res chain seq x y z
N MET A 1 -0.82 18.24 -0.54
CA MET A 1 -0.75 16.88 -1.13
C MET A 1 -0.08 15.97 -0.11
N PHE A 2 -0.72 14.90 0.34
CA PHE A 2 -0.13 13.91 1.26
C PHE A 2 0.28 12.70 0.44
N ILE A 3 1.56 12.30 0.50
CA ILE A 3 2.08 11.14 -0.20
C ILE A 3 2.66 10.22 0.86
N GLY A 4 2.08 9.03 1.01
CA GLY A 4 2.62 7.96 1.84
C GLY A 4 3.29 6.92 0.96
N LEU A 5 4.58 6.66 1.18
CA LEU A 5 5.29 5.58 0.49
C LEU A 5 5.35 4.36 1.40
N GLN A 6 4.71 3.27 0.98
CA GLN A 6 4.88 1.97 1.60
C GLN A 6 5.67 1.07 0.65
N VAL A 7 6.85 0.63 1.07
CA VAL A 7 7.67 -0.35 0.33
C VAL A 7 7.49 -1.71 0.99
N THR A 8 7.30 -2.76 0.19
CA THR A 8 7.20 -4.14 0.70
C THR A 8 7.97 -5.08 -0.24
N LYS A 9 8.95 -5.82 0.31
CA LYS A 9 9.74 -6.82 -0.43
C LYS A 9 9.03 -8.18 -0.35
N HIS A 10 8.91 -8.91 -1.47
CA HIS A 10 8.19 -10.20 -1.63
C HIS A 10 8.59 -11.23 -0.52
N ASN A 11 7.66 -11.95 0.14
CA ASN A 11 7.21 -13.23 -0.42
C ASN A 11 5.69 -13.57 -0.38
N THR A 12 4.87 -13.05 0.54
CA THR A 12 3.43 -13.42 0.62
C THR A 12 2.68 -12.54 1.62
N HIS A 13 2.42 -11.27 1.30
CA HIS A 13 1.61 -10.44 2.20
C HIS A 13 0.46 -9.76 1.47
N HIS A 14 -0.72 -10.36 1.59
CA HIS A 14 -1.98 -9.67 1.36
C HIS A 14 -2.04 -8.43 2.26
N THR A 15 -2.65 -7.36 1.74
CA THR A 15 -3.01 -6.24 2.61
C THR A 15 -4.18 -6.69 3.47
N THR A 16 -4.01 -6.64 4.79
CA THR A 16 -5.08 -7.00 5.73
C THR A 16 -5.75 -5.74 6.24
N ALA A 17 -7.03 -5.85 6.61
CA ALA A 17 -7.75 -4.75 7.24
C ALA A 17 -7.08 -4.34 8.56
N GLY A 18 -6.43 -5.27 9.25
CA GLY A 18 -5.62 -4.99 10.43
C GLY A 18 -4.50 -3.99 10.17
N LYS A 19 -3.74 -4.15 9.07
CA LYS A 19 -2.67 -3.22 8.68
C LYS A 19 -3.22 -1.84 8.31
N VAL A 20 -4.29 -1.80 7.53
CA VAL A 20 -4.95 -0.53 7.13
C VAL A 20 -5.52 0.18 8.37
N ALA A 21 -6.17 -0.54 9.29
CA ALA A 21 -6.68 0.02 10.53
C ALA A 21 -5.57 0.54 11.44
N ALA A 22 -4.43 -0.16 11.51
CA ALA A 22 -3.27 0.28 12.27
C ALA A 22 -2.68 1.58 11.69
N PHE A 23 -2.57 1.68 10.36
CA PHE A 23 -2.18 2.91 9.69
C PHE A 23 -3.13 4.07 10.01
N LEU A 24 -4.44 3.86 9.86
CA LEU A 24 -5.44 4.90 10.16
C LEU A 24 -5.35 5.37 11.62
N LYS A 25 -5.18 4.43 12.55
CA LYS A 25 -4.98 4.75 13.98
C LYS A 25 -3.71 5.57 14.19
N TYR A 26 -2.60 5.15 13.58
CA TYR A 26 -1.34 5.87 13.66
C TYR A 26 -1.51 7.32 13.16
N MET A 27 -2.19 7.52 12.04
CA MET A 27 -2.45 8.86 11.51
C MET A 27 -3.30 9.71 12.46
N THR A 28 -4.38 9.16 13.03
CA THR A 28 -5.19 9.86 14.04
C THR A 28 -4.37 10.27 15.27
N CYS A 29 -3.44 9.41 15.73
CA CYS A 29 -2.60 9.72 16.88
C CYS A 29 -1.58 10.83 16.61
N ASN A 30 -1.07 10.94 15.38
CA ASN A 30 0.02 11.86 15.04
C ASN A 30 -0.46 13.17 14.40
N PHE A 31 -1.62 13.19 13.76
CA PHE A 31 -2.14 14.35 13.05
C PHE A 31 -3.47 14.81 13.67
N LYS A 32 -3.45 15.93 14.40
CA LYS A 32 -4.67 16.53 14.95
C LYS A 32 -5.64 16.89 13.82
N GLY A 33 -6.90 16.46 13.96
CA GLY A 33 -7.94 16.71 12.97
C GLY A 33 -7.82 15.85 11.71
N TRP A 34 -7.13 14.70 11.78
CA TRP A 34 -6.96 13.75 10.67
C TRP A 34 -8.27 13.30 10.01
N GLU A 35 -9.38 13.30 10.72
CA GLU A 35 -10.69 12.86 10.24
C GLU A 35 -11.16 13.65 9.02
N ALA A 36 -10.95 14.98 9.01
CA ALA A 36 -11.36 15.83 7.91
C ALA A 36 -10.58 15.58 6.59
N PRO A 37 -9.22 15.56 6.58
CA PRO A 37 -8.46 15.23 5.38
C PRO A 37 -8.65 13.77 4.96
N ARG A 38 -8.83 12.83 5.90
CA ARG A 38 -9.14 11.43 5.59
C ARG A 38 -10.35 11.28 4.67
N GLU A 39 -11.39 12.05 4.90
CA GLU A 39 -12.60 12.03 4.06
C GLU A 39 -12.46 12.74 2.72
N LYS A 40 -11.59 13.75 2.63
CA LYS A 40 -11.48 14.60 1.42
C LYS A 40 -10.36 14.20 0.46
N MET A 41 -9.35 13.46 0.92
CA MET A 41 -8.23 13.10 0.06
C MET A 41 -8.54 11.92 -0.87
N LYS A 42 -7.80 11.88 -1.97
CA LYS A 42 -7.70 10.71 -2.84
C LYS A 42 -6.73 9.71 -2.21
N TRP A 43 -7.09 8.44 -2.27
CA TRP A 43 -6.28 7.34 -1.77
C TRP A 43 -5.81 6.51 -2.95
N GLU A 44 -4.50 6.40 -3.12
CA GLU A 44 -3.90 5.73 -4.27
C GLU A 44 -2.78 4.82 -3.77
N ILE A 45 -2.70 3.61 -4.32
CA ILE A 45 -1.60 2.68 -4.09
C ILE A 45 -1.01 2.27 -5.42
N ILE A 46 0.30 2.41 -5.53
CA ILE A 46 1.05 2.05 -6.73
C ILE A 46 1.92 0.83 -6.40
N TYR A 47 1.59 -0.30 -7.00
CA TYR A 47 2.37 -1.52 -6.91
C TYR A 47 3.49 -1.49 -7.95
N ILE A 48 4.72 -1.28 -7.50
CA ILE A 48 5.90 -1.36 -8.35
C ILE A 48 6.40 -2.81 -8.32
N GLN A 49 6.40 -3.47 -9.47
CA GLN A 49 6.79 -4.86 -9.61
C GLN A 49 8.05 -5.00 -10.46
N HIS A 50 8.92 -5.94 -10.09
CA HIS A 50 10.10 -6.28 -10.88
C HIS A 50 9.71 -6.98 -12.19
N ALA A 51 10.53 -6.87 -13.23
CA ALA A 51 10.27 -7.45 -14.55
C ALA A 51 9.92 -8.96 -14.50
N ALA A 52 10.60 -9.70 -13.63
CA ALA A 52 10.40 -11.13 -13.42
C ALA A 52 9.26 -11.49 -12.43
N SER A 53 8.55 -10.51 -11.84
CA SER A 53 7.44 -10.79 -10.93
C SER A 53 6.18 -11.22 -11.68
N THR A 54 5.39 -12.09 -11.06
CA THR A 54 4.05 -12.41 -11.56
C THR A 54 3.19 -11.15 -11.53
N LEU A 55 2.68 -10.78 -12.71
CA LEU A 55 1.79 -9.64 -12.90
C LEU A 55 0.57 -9.77 -11.99
N MET A 56 0.11 -8.67 -11.39
CA MET A 56 -1.20 -8.70 -10.75
C MET A 56 -2.28 -8.82 -11.82
N THR A 57 -3.16 -9.79 -11.65
CA THR A 57 -4.27 -10.05 -12.59
C THR A 57 -5.52 -9.24 -12.26
N GLY A 58 -5.47 -8.43 -11.19
CA GLY A 58 -6.59 -7.62 -10.77
C GLY A 58 -6.32 -6.86 -9.48
N ARG A 59 -7.38 -6.18 -9.03
CA ARG A 59 -7.42 -5.43 -7.78
C ARG A 59 -7.07 -6.33 -6.58
N ARG A 60 -6.28 -5.83 -5.64
CA ARG A 60 -5.96 -6.56 -4.41
C ARG A 60 -7.05 -6.35 -3.38
N ASP A 61 -7.45 -7.45 -2.76
CA ASP A 61 -8.43 -7.44 -1.68
C ASP A 61 -7.81 -7.02 -0.34
N CYS A 62 -8.66 -6.50 0.54
CA CYS A 62 -8.30 -6.28 1.94
C CYS A 62 -8.76 -7.49 2.77
N HIS A 63 -7.82 -8.33 3.17
CA HIS A 63 -8.18 -9.56 3.89
C HIS A 63 -8.68 -9.26 5.31
N VAL A 64 -9.82 -9.87 5.66
CA VAL A 64 -10.41 -9.92 7.00
C VAL A 64 -10.67 -11.39 7.32
N THR A 65 -10.18 -11.87 8.46
CA THR A 65 -10.43 -13.24 8.91
C THR A 65 -11.83 -13.38 9.51
N GLU A 66 -12.37 -14.60 9.62
CA GLU A 66 -13.70 -14.84 10.21
C GLU A 66 -13.85 -14.24 11.62
N GLY A 67 -12.85 -14.42 12.49
CA GLY A 67 -12.85 -13.86 13.85
C GLY A 67 -12.72 -12.34 13.90
N GLU A 68 -12.38 -11.69 12.79
CA GLU A 68 -12.23 -10.24 12.68
C GLU A 68 -13.46 -9.54 12.11
N LYS A 69 -14.46 -10.29 11.62
CA LYS A 69 -15.64 -9.72 10.96
C LYS A 69 -16.45 -8.80 11.87
N GLU A 70 -16.55 -9.16 13.15
CA GLU A 70 -17.31 -8.39 14.15
C GLU A 70 -16.52 -7.19 14.71
N VAL A 71 -15.29 -6.94 14.25
CA VAL A 71 -14.46 -5.85 14.74
C VAL A 71 -14.70 -4.58 13.91
N PRO A 72 -15.39 -3.55 14.43
CA PRO A 72 -15.89 -2.44 13.60
C PRO A 72 -14.77 -1.65 12.91
N ARG A 73 -13.64 -1.44 13.58
CA ARG A 73 -12.47 -0.75 13.00
C ARG A 73 -11.88 -1.48 11.79
N LEU A 74 -12.00 -2.81 11.74
CA LEU A 74 -11.50 -3.61 10.62
C LEU A 74 -12.45 -3.51 9.43
N GLN A 75 -13.76 -3.46 9.67
CA GLN A 75 -14.74 -3.20 8.61
C GLN A 75 -14.58 -1.80 8.01
N VAL A 76 -14.37 -0.78 8.84
CA VAL A 76 -14.07 0.58 8.36
C VAL A 76 -12.80 0.60 7.49
N ALA A 77 -11.78 -0.16 7.87
CA ALA A 77 -10.54 -0.26 7.11
C ALA A 77 -10.72 -1.02 5.78
N LYS A 78 -11.49 -2.12 5.79
CA LYS A 78 -11.87 -2.87 4.60
C LYS A 78 -12.69 -2.00 3.63
N ASP A 79 -13.69 -1.30 4.12
CA ASP A 79 -14.56 -0.43 3.32
C ASP A 79 -13.77 0.73 2.69
N LEU A 80 -12.86 1.35 3.45
CA LEU A 80 -11.95 2.36 2.91
C LEU A 80 -11.14 1.75 1.75
N TRP A 81 -10.52 0.59 2.00
CA TRP A 81 -9.71 -0.08 1.00
C TRP A 81 -10.52 -0.42 -0.25
N GLU A 82 -11.71 -0.98 -0.11
CA GLU A 82 -12.50 -1.47 -1.24
C GLU A 82 -13.16 -0.37 -2.06
N ARG A 83 -13.58 0.72 -1.41
CA ARG A 83 -14.41 1.74 -2.06
C ARG A 83 -13.68 3.04 -2.38
N ARG A 84 -12.56 3.33 -1.72
CA ARG A 84 -11.89 4.63 -1.83
C ARG A 84 -10.44 4.56 -2.28
N VAL A 85 -9.77 3.42 -2.12
CA VAL A 85 -8.39 3.24 -2.58
C VAL A 85 -8.38 2.81 -4.04
N GLU A 86 -7.87 3.69 -4.89
CA GLU A 86 -7.50 3.37 -6.26
C GLU A 86 -6.16 2.61 -6.28
N GLN A 87 -6.08 1.59 -7.13
CA GLN A 87 -4.93 0.71 -7.19
C GLN A 87 -4.34 0.72 -8.60
N TYR A 88 -3.05 1.01 -8.67
CA TYR A 88 -2.27 1.05 -9.89
C TYR A 88 -1.14 0.03 -9.81
N GLN A 89 -0.69 -0.43 -10.97
CA GLN A 89 0.44 -1.32 -11.08
C GLN A 89 1.40 -0.78 -12.11
N VAL A 90 2.68 -0.80 -11.77
CA VAL A 90 3.78 -0.45 -12.65
C VAL A 90 4.73 -1.64 -12.68
N GLN A 91 4.86 -2.25 -13.85
CA GLN A 91 5.90 -3.26 -14.06
C GLN A 91 7.16 -2.55 -14.53
N LEU A 92 8.25 -2.72 -13.78
CA LEU A 92 9.56 -2.29 -14.21
C LEU A 92 9.99 -3.22 -15.34
N ASP A 93 10.37 -2.64 -16.48
CA ASP A 93 11.00 -3.40 -17.54
C ASP A 93 12.46 -3.73 -17.18
N ALA A 94 13.10 -4.54 -18.03
CA ALA A 94 14.46 -4.99 -17.80
C ALA A 94 15.48 -3.84 -17.82
N GLU A 95 15.24 -2.80 -18.62
CA GLU A 95 16.14 -1.67 -18.77
C GLU A 95 16.09 -0.77 -17.53
N MET A 96 14.89 -0.38 -17.09
CA MET A 96 14.67 0.37 -15.85
C MET A 96 15.21 -0.39 -14.65
N THR A 97 15.02 -1.71 -14.62
CA THR A 97 15.55 -2.56 -13.55
C THR A 97 17.08 -2.52 -13.54
N ALA A 98 17.73 -2.65 -14.70
CA ALA A 98 19.18 -2.59 -14.81
C ALA A 98 19.73 -1.23 -14.34
N GLN A 99 19.09 -0.13 -14.74
CA GLN A 99 19.49 1.22 -14.32
C GLN A 99 19.32 1.42 -12.81
N LEU A 100 18.24 0.92 -12.20
CA LEU A 100 18.04 0.98 -10.75
C LEU A 100 19.10 0.18 -9.98
N ILE A 101 19.55 -0.95 -10.53
CA ILE A 101 20.63 -1.76 -9.93
C ILE A 101 21.96 -0.99 -9.99
N VAL A 102 22.29 -0.39 -11.13
CA VAL A 102 23.51 0.42 -11.30
C VAL A 102 23.51 1.58 -10.30
N ALA A 103 22.44 2.37 -10.26
CA ALA A 103 22.32 3.50 -9.33
C ALA A 103 22.46 3.08 -7.86
N ALA A 104 21.85 1.96 -7.46
CA ALA A 104 21.98 1.44 -6.10
C ALA A 104 23.41 0.97 -5.74
N SER A 105 24.19 0.53 -6.74
CA SER A 105 25.58 0.10 -6.55
C SER A 105 26.57 1.27 -6.48
N GLU A 106 26.29 2.38 -7.16
CA GLU A 106 27.11 3.60 -7.14
C GLU A 106 27.05 4.29 -5.77
N ASP A 107 25.90 4.25 -5.09
CA ASP A 107 25.71 4.79 -3.73
C ASP A 107 26.56 4.07 -2.65
N HIS A 108 27.06 2.86 -2.92
CA HIS A 108 27.90 2.09 -1.99
C HIS A 108 29.41 2.30 -2.19
N SER A 109 29.81 3.18 -3.12
CA SER A 109 31.22 3.42 -3.48
C SER A 109 31.81 4.71 -2.87
N GLY A 110 31.12 5.33 -1.90
CA GLY A 110 31.54 6.55 -1.20
C GLY A 110 31.97 6.33 0.25
#